data_AF-A0A7M7QRL3-F1
#
_entry.id   AF-A0A7M7QRL3-F1
#
_cell.length_a   1.000
_cell.length_b   1.000
_cell.length_c   1.000
_cell.angle_alpha   90.00
_cell.angle_beta   90.00
_cell.angle_gamma   90.00
#
_symmetry.space_group_name_H-M   'P 1'
#
loop_
_entity.id
_entity.type
_entity.pdbx_description
1 polymer ?
#
loop_
_entity_poly.entity_id
_entity_poly.type
_entity_poly.pdbx_seq_one_letter_code
_entity_poly.pdbx_strand_id
1 'polypeptide(L)'
;MNNVNKETEDENISQREEEFQNQRKKKISIVEVNELLRKRSKHQNVDHKHRRSISTDKTSSKAYSFRCGLDDSMVASVLQSSSVGDSGVRPCPSDNIGVRSMSIDFAAGERLGSLEAAAFAAILTEAADALEVLRRTVRVDHNELRRNEGLANRKVVRKKHSCAGEDERKMLYGRDAGFSPVILTVPEKLLRDRELGSNVFRKVACEFERNGSYDWLRCEVNAIVESKEKECGLEVNLKIWTDLAKRLRESQKTFQDEFETQKKKYMEEMSELAAEIDTSYCDNIDKLDYISRTEASKLEQQNLRFSIRERSLLDEIKELEKTMKIDIRVSEALQTYGKSVINHCEEEIIVWSDRYNEELERRQQETIELQEKIDEMKEFMQESRILQKERQIFIDAYVEEQEKIKSEMDYVDAVNSAATLIQAIWRGYMVRHELGPFFGLKKKIGKRPKKSKKKAKKKTRKFS
;
A
#
# COMPACT_ATOMS: atom_id res chain seq x y z
N MET A 1 -19.88 -89.94 -1.19
CA MET A 1 -20.47 -88.85 -0.37
C MET A 1 -19.46 -87.79 0.06
N ASN A 2 -18.13 -88.02 0.03
CA ASN A 2 -17.17 -87.04 0.59
C ASN A 2 -16.85 -85.81 -0.29
N ASN A 3 -17.18 -85.79 -1.59
CA ASN A 3 -16.92 -84.60 -2.44
C ASN A 3 -17.90 -83.45 -2.20
N VAL A 4 -19.18 -83.74 -1.92
CA VAL A 4 -20.24 -82.72 -1.79
C VAL A 4 -19.99 -81.79 -0.60
N ASN A 5 -19.37 -82.27 0.47
CA ASN A 5 -19.02 -81.44 1.62
C ASN A 5 -17.84 -80.49 1.35
N LYS A 6 -16.98 -80.81 0.37
CA LYS A 6 -15.77 -80.01 0.09
C LYS A 6 -16.10 -78.78 -0.75
N GLU A 7 -16.93 -78.96 -1.77
CA GLU A 7 -17.46 -77.86 -2.60
C GLU A 7 -18.22 -76.84 -1.73
N THR A 8 -18.97 -77.28 -0.72
CA THR A 8 -19.67 -76.39 0.22
C THR A 8 -18.76 -75.67 1.22
N GLU A 9 -17.57 -76.20 1.53
CA GLU A 9 -16.58 -75.48 2.35
C GLU A 9 -15.85 -74.41 1.52
N ASP A 10 -15.45 -74.75 0.29
CA ASP A 10 -14.77 -73.83 -0.63
C ASP A 10 -15.67 -72.63 -1.03
N GLU A 11 -16.98 -72.85 -1.26
CA GLU A 11 -17.94 -71.75 -1.48
C GLU A 11 -18.08 -70.83 -0.26
N ASN A 12 -18.09 -71.37 0.96
CA ASN A 12 -18.17 -70.58 2.20
C ASN A 12 -16.90 -69.75 2.46
N ILE A 13 -15.72 -70.26 2.07
CA ILE A 13 -14.46 -69.51 2.15
C ILE A 13 -14.49 -68.35 1.15
N SER A 14 -14.88 -68.61 -0.10
CA SER A 14 -15.00 -67.60 -1.16
C SER A 14 -15.94 -66.44 -0.77
N GLN A 15 -17.12 -66.74 -0.21
CA GLN A 15 -18.06 -65.72 0.27
C GLN A 15 -17.47 -64.86 1.41
N ARG A 16 -16.74 -65.47 2.35
CA ARG A 16 -16.08 -64.74 3.45
C ARG A 16 -14.96 -63.83 2.95
N GLU A 17 -14.19 -64.24 1.95
CA GLU A 17 -13.18 -63.38 1.33
C GLU A 17 -13.82 -62.19 0.61
N GLU A 18 -14.92 -62.39 -0.11
CA GLU A 18 -15.64 -61.30 -0.79
C GLU A 18 -16.24 -60.30 0.21
N GLU A 19 -16.84 -60.77 1.32
CA GLU A 19 -17.28 -59.90 2.42
C GLU A 19 -16.11 -59.11 3.02
N PHE A 20 -14.97 -59.75 3.28
CA PHE A 20 -13.80 -59.09 3.86
C PHE A 20 -13.21 -58.02 2.92
N GLN A 21 -13.17 -58.28 1.61
CA GLN A 21 -12.77 -57.30 0.60
C GLN A 21 -13.76 -56.13 0.54
N ASN A 22 -15.07 -56.38 0.62
CA ASN A 22 -16.08 -55.32 0.68
C ASN A 22 -16.00 -54.48 1.96
N GLN A 23 -15.67 -55.09 3.11
CA GLN A 23 -15.37 -54.35 4.35
C GLN A 23 -14.10 -53.51 4.23
N ARG A 24 -13.04 -54.00 3.59
CA ARG A 24 -11.82 -53.22 3.31
C ARG A 24 -12.11 -52.02 2.40
N LYS A 25 -12.83 -52.21 1.29
CA LYS A 25 -13.25 -51.12 0.38
C LYS A 25 -14.06 -50.04 1.11
N LYS A 26 -15.02 -50.43 1.95
CA LYS A 26 -15.79 -49.49 2.79
C LYS A 26 -14.91 -48.71 3.77
N LYS A 27 -13.95 -49.37 4.44
CA LYS A 27 -13.00 -48.70 5.36
C LYS A 27 -12.11 -47.68 4.63
N ILE A 28 -11.58 -48.03 3.46
CA ILE A 28 -10.76 -47.11 2.64
C ILE A 28 -11.57 -45.86 2.24
N SER A 29 -12.80 -46.05 1.74
CA SER A 29 -13.68 -44.94 1.37
C SER A 29 -13.99 -44.00 2.55
N ILE A 30 -14.20 -44.53 3.76
CA ILE A 30 -14.41 -43.71 4.97
C ILE A 30 -13.16 -42.91 5.34
N VAL A 31 -11.95 -43.48 5.20
CA VAL A 31 -10.70 -42.76 5.45
C VAL A 31 -10.50 -41.63 4.45
N GLU A 32 -10.74 -41.90 3.16
CA GLU A 32 -10.59 -40.92 2.07
C GLU A 32 -11.57 -39.74 2.20
N VAL A 33 -12.85 -40.02 2.54
CA VAL A 33 -13.85 -38.98 2.82
C VAL A 33 -13.44 -38.13 4.03
N ASN A 34 -12.92 -38.74 5.10
CA ASN A 34 -12.43 -38.00 6.27
C ASN A 34 -11.19 -37.15 5.95
N GLU A 35 -10.32 -37.59 5.05
CA GLU A 35 -9.16 -36.81 4.62
C GLU A 35 -9.56 -35.61 3.76
N LEU A 36 -10.54 -35.78 2.86
CA LEU A 36 -11.15 -34.68 2.09
C LEU A 36 -11.83 -33.65 3.00
N LEU A 37 -12.56 -34.09 4.03
CA LEU A 37 -13.16 -33.19 5.03
C LEU A 37 -12.08 -32.43 5.83
N ARG A 38 -10.98 -33.09 6.23
CA ARG A 38 -9.83 -32.43 6.88
C ARG A 38 -9.17 -31.40 5.96
N LYS A 39 -8.99 -31.68 4.67
CA LYS A 39 -8.44 -30.73 3.69
C LYS A 39 -9.36 -29.51 3.51
N ARG A 40 -10.68 -29.72 3.42
CA ARG A 40 -11.68 -28.63 3.30
C ARG A 40 -11.75 -27.75 4.55
N SER A 41 -11.67 -28.35 5.74
CA SER A 41 -11.61 -27.61 7.02
C SER A 41 -10.36 -26.72 7.14
N LYS A 42 -9.19 -27.21 6.67
CA LYS A 42 -7.96 -26.42 6.67
C LYS A 42 -8.04 -25.18 5.77
N HIS A 43 -8.64 -25.27 4.59
CA HIS A 43 -8.80 -24.10 3.71
C HIS A 43 -9.73 -23.03 4.31
N GLN A 44 -10.89 -23.40 4.87
CA GLN A 44 -11.81 -22.43 5.47
C GLN A 44 -11.21 -21.67 6.67
N ASN A 45 -10.27 -22.27 7.41
CA ASN A 45 -9.62 -21.62 8.54
C ASN A 45 -8.55 -20.58 8.12
N VAL A 46 -7.94 -20.73 6.94
CA VAL A 46 -6.95 -19.76 6.42
C VAL A 46 -7.66 -18.47 6.00
N ASP A 47 -8.77 -18.57 5.26
CA ASP A 47 -9.54 -17.40 4.79
C ASP A 47 -10.17 -16.58 5.94
N HIS A 48 -10.48 -17.22 7.07
CA HIS A 48 -10.95 -16.50 8.26
C HIS A 48 -9.83 -15.88 9.12
N LYS A 49 -8.59 -16.40 9.06
CA LYS A 49 -7.46 -15.79 9.78
C LYS A 49 -6.89 -14.55 9.09
N HIS A 50 -7.08 -14.37 7.78
CA HIS A 50 -6.75 -13.12 7.09
C HIS A 50 -7.86 -12.05 7.14
N ARG A 51 -9.10 -12.40 7.50
CA ARG A 51 -10.23 -11.45 7.53
C ARG A 51 -10.58 -10.85 8.89
N ARG A 52 -9.94 -11.29 9.99
CA ARG A 52 -10.21 -10.80 11.37
C ARG A 52 -9.16 -9.87 11.97
N SER A 53 -8.10 -9.53 11.24
CA SER A 53 -7.04 -8.61 11.72
C SER A 53 -7.25 -7.15 11.30
N ILE A 54 -8.33 -6.83 10.59
CA ILE A 54 -8.68 -5.47 10.17
C ILE A 54 -9.97 -5.07 10.90
N SER A 55 -9.86 -4.90 12.22
CA SER A 55 -10.90 -4.30 13.04
C SER A 55 -10.30 -3.16 13.86
N THR A 56 -10.90 -1.98 13.70
CA THR A 56 -10.83 -0.85 14.63
C THR A 56 -9.44 -0.36 15.03
N ASP A 57 -8.83 0.42 14.15
CA ASP A 57 -8.47 1.78 14.53
C ASP A 57 -9.18 2.75 13.57
N LYS A 58 -10.33 3.27 14.01
CA LYS A 58 -10.99 4.42 13.36
C LYS A 58 -10.27 5.70 13.80
N THR A 59 -9.00 5.84 13.46
CA THR A 59 -8.40 7.17 13.43
C THR A 59 -9.15 7.97 12.37
N SER A 60 -9.77 9.07 12.82
CA SER A 60 -10.50 9.99 11.95
C SER A 60 -9.49 10.70 11.03
N SER A 61 -9.12 10.01 9.96
CA SER A 61 -8.36 10.59 8.86
C SER A 61 -9.31 11.53 8.11
N LYS A 62 -9.48 12.73 8.68
CA LYS A 62 -9.79 13.92 7.89
C LYS A 62 -8.71 13.98 6.82
N ALA A 63 -9.04 13.48 5.63
CA ALA A 63 -8.26 13.72 4.44
C ALA A 63 -8.28 15.23 4.21
N TYR A 64 -7.26 15.91 4.74
CA TYR A 64 -6.85 17.21 4.22
C TYR A 64 -6.36 16.94 2.80
N SER A 65 -7.31 16.88 1.85
CA SER A 65 -6.97 17.09 0.46
C SER A 65 -6.45 18.51 0.39
N PHE A 66 -5.13 18.65 0.34
CA PHE A 66 -4.48 19.86 -0.12
C PHE A 66 -4.92 20.06 -1.58
N ARG A 67 -6.07 20.72 -1.75
CA ARG A 67 -6.30 21.50 -2.96
C ARG A 67 -5.23 22.58 -2.90
N CYS A 68 -4.21 22.45 -3.74
CA CYS A 68 -3.40 23.60 -4.11
C CYS A 68 -4.36 24.57 -4.82
N GLY A 69 -4.92 25.50 -4.05
CA GLY A 69 -5.75 26.59 -4.53
C GLY A 69 -4.89 27.61 -5.26
N LEU A 70 -4.42 27.22 -6.45
CA LEU A 70 -4.17 28.18 -7.51
C LEU A 70 -5.56 28.61 -8.02
N ASP A 71 -6.15 29.56 -7.30
CA ASP A 71 -7.37 30.20 -7.73
C ASP A 71 -7.04 31.10 -8.93
N ASP A 72 -7.29 30.59 -10.14
CA ASP A 72 -7.14 31.29 -11.43
C ASP A 72 -7.97 32.61 -11.52
N SER A 73 -8.73 32.97 -10.48
CA SER A 73 -9.48 34.22 -10.41
C SER A 73 -8.62 35.45 -10.07
N MET A 74 -7.48 35.32 -9.38
CA MET A 74 -6.64 36.49 -9.05
C MET A 74 -5.80 37.00 -10.22
N VAL A 75 -5.45 36.16 -11.19
CA VAL A 75 -4.69 36.58 -12.39
C VAL A 75 -5.55 37.50 -13.29
N ALA A 76 -6.88 37.44 -13.19
CA ALA A 76 -7.79 38.29 -13.94
C ALA A 76 -7.92 39.74 -13.41
N SER A 77 -7.61 40.00 -12.13
CA SER A 77 -7.79 41.33 -11.52
C SER A 77 -6.66 42.32 -11.80
N VAL A 78 -5.46 41.86 -12.18
CA VAL A 78 -4.29 42.73 -12.39
C VAL A 78 -4.35 43.48 -13.75
N LEU A 79 -5.24 43.09 -14.66
CA LEU A 79 -5.38 43.69 -16.00
C LEU A 79 -6.59 44.64 -16.17
N GLN A 80 -7.29 45.01 -15.09
CA GLN A 80 -8.45 45.95 -15.16
C GLN A 80 -8.20 47.33 -14.54
N SER A 81 -6.97 47.64 -14.13
CA SER A 81 -6.62 48.90 -13.43
C SER A 81 -5.96 49.96 -14.34
N SER A 82 -6.29 49.99 -15.64
CA SER A 82 -5.78 50.99 -16.60
C SER A 82 -6.88 51.67 -17.42
N SER A 83 -8.05 51.88 -16.81
CA SER A 83 -9.04 52.85 -17.30
C SER A 83 -8.70 54.23 -16.70
N VAL A 84 -7.73 54.92 -17.30
CA VAL A 84 -7.38 56.31 -16.94
C VAL A 84 -8.63 57.17 -17.10
N GLY A 85 -9.13 57.69 -15.98
CA GLY A 85 -10.34 58.49 -15.96
C GLY A 85 -10.14 59.82 -16.68
N ASP A 86 -11.12 60.15 -17.52
CA ASP A 86 -11.78 61.46 -17.57
C ASP A 86 -10.91 62.67 -17.16
N SER A 87 -9.89 62.98 -17.96
CA SER A 87 -9.23 64.28 -17.92
C SER A 87 -10.15 65.30 -18.60
N GLY A 88 -11.24 65.64 -17.89
CA GLY A 88 -12.23 66.61 -18.34
C GLY A 88 -11.57 67.88 -18.86
N VAL A 89 -11.65 68.09 -20.17
CA VAL A 89 -11.10 69.25 -20.85
C VAL A 89 -11.88 70.48 -20.39
N ARG A 90 -11.43 71.09 -19.29
CA ARG A 90 -11.92 72.40 -18.87
C ARG A 90 -11.70 73.35 -20.05
N PRO A 91 -12.75 73.97 -20.62
CA PRO A 91 -12.57 75.06 -21.55
C PRO A 91 -11.76 76.12 -20.81
N CYS A 92 -10.60 76.49 -21.33
CA CYS A 92 -9.89 77.63 -20.79
C CYS A 92 -10.74 78.87 -21.10
N PRO A 93 -11.24 79.62 -20.09
CA PRO A 93 -11.78 80.94 -20.33
C PRO A 93 -10.58 81.86 -20.57
N SER A 94 -9.99 81.75 -21.75
CA SER A 94 -9.25 82.85 -22.36
C SER A 94 -10.30 83.82 -22.90
N ASP A 95 -11.14 84.33 -22.00
CA ASP A 95 -11.99 85.47 -22.27
C ASP A 95 -11.10 86.56 -22.83
N ASN A 96 -11.58 87.18 -23.89
CA ASN A 96 -10.88 88.23 -24.61
C ASN A 96 -10.39 89.28 -23.61
N ILE A 97 -9.09 89.24 -23.27
CA ILE A 97 -8.36 90.42 -22.82
C ILE A 97 -8.29 91.29 -24.07
N GLY A 98 -9.41 91.97 -24.34
CA GLY A 98 -9.55 92.95 -25.38
C GLY A 98 -8.62 94.09 -25.02
N VAL A 99 -7.38 93.98 -25.47
CA VAL A 99 -6.47 95.10 -25.63
C VAL A 99 -7.21 96.03 -26.58
N ARG A 100 -7.98 96.95 -26.01
CA ARG A 100 -8.64 98.02 -26.75
C ARG A 100 -7.50 98.74 -27.46
N SER A 101 -7.46 98.59 -28.79
CA SER A 101 -6.59 99.41 -29.60
C SER A 101 -6.85 100.86 -29.20
N MET A 102 -5.80 101.54 -28.76
CA MET A 102 -5.82 102.98 -28.52
C MET A 102 -5.59 103.71 -29.85
N SER A 103 -6.24 103.23 -30.92
CA SER A 103 -6.35 103.90 -32.21
C SER A 103 -7.06 105.23 -31.99
N ILE A 104 -6.27 106.29 -31.79
CA ILE A 104 -6.77 107.66 -31.82
C ILE A 104 -7.01 107.99 -33.29
N ASP A 105 -8.27 107.87 -33.72
CA ASP A 105 -8.71 108.18 -35.08
C ASP A 105 -8.64 109.70 -35.33
N PHE A 106 -7.43 110.19 -35.59
CA PHE A 106 -7.22 111.53 -36.13
C PHE A 106 -7.83 111.60 -37.53
N ALA A 107 -8.82 112.47 -37.73
CA ALA A 107 -9.42 112.72 -39.04
C ALA A 107 -8.33 113.09 -40.06
N ALA A 108 -8.19 112.27 -41.11
CA ALA A 108 -7.11 112.46 -42.07
C ALA A 108 -7.48 113.49 -43.14
N GLY A 109 -6.65 114.54 -43.29
CA GLY A 109 -6.66 115.40 -44.48
C GLY A 109 -6.97 116.88 -44.27
N GLU A 110 -7.27 117.33 -43.05
CA GLU A 110 -7.41 118.77 -42.78
C GLU A 110 -6.05 119.47 -42.81
N ARG A 111 -5.67 119.94 -44.01
CA ARG A 111 -4.62 120.94 -44.18
C ARG A 111 -5.13 122.27 -43.65
N LEU A 112 -4.43 122.84 -42.68
CA LEU A 112 -4.76 124.14 -42.12
C LEU A 112 -4.62 125.23 -43.20
N GLY A 113 -5.46 126.26 -43.13
CA GLY A 113 -5.32 127.41 -44.03
C GLY A 113 -3.94 128.05 -43.85
N SER A 114 -3.34 128.59 -44.93
CA SER A 114 -1.98 129.15 -44.88
C SER A 114 -1.78 130.19 -43.75
N LEU A 115 -2.82 130.97 -43.44
CA LEU A 115 -2.85 131.93 -42.34
C LEU A 115 -2.91 131.27 -40.95
N GLU A 116 -3.68 130.18 -40.83
CA GLU A 116 -3.83 129.41 -39.60
C GLU A 116 -2.56 128.63 -39.29
N ALA A 117 -1.97 127.98 -40.29
CA ALA A 117 -0.69 127.27 -40.18
C ALA A 117 0.44 128.23 -39.74
N ALA A 118 0.49 129.45 -40.31
CA ALA A 118 1.44 130.47 -39.88
C ALA A 118 1.19 130.96 -38.43
N ALA A 119 -0.07 131.13 -38.04
CA ALA A 119 -0.42 131.49 -36.66
C ALA A 119 -0.06 130.38 -35.66
N PHE A 120 -0.34 129.12 -35.97
CA PHE A 120 0.04 127.98 -35.13
C PHE A 120 1.56 127.78 -35.07
N ALA A 121 2.29 128.00 -36.16
CA ALA A 121 3.75 128.01 -36.14
C ALA A 121 4.32 129.11 -35.24
N ALA A 122 3.79 130.34 -35.33
CA ALA A 122 4.18 131.45 -34.45
C ALA A 122 3.90 131.14 -32.96
N ILE A 123 2.73 130.59 -32.64
CA ILE A 123 2.37 130.20 -31.26
C ILE A 123 3.28 129.07 -30.76
N LEU A 124 3.61 128.08 -31.61
CA LEU A 124 4.48 126.96 -31.22
C LEU A 124 5.95 127.37 -31.10
N THR A 125 6.43 128.34 -31.89
CA THR A 125 7.77 128.93 -31.71
C THR A 125 7.83 129.75 -30.42
N GLU A 126 6.84 130.60 -30.15
CA GLU A 126 6.75 131.33 -28.89
C GLU A 126 6.68 130.39 -27.67
N ALA A 127 5.91 129.30 -27.76
CA ALA A 127 5.88 128.25 -26.74
C ALA A 127 7.22 127.51 -26.59
N ALA A 128 7.94 127.23 -27.68
CA ALA A 128 9.26 126.62 -27.65
C ALA A 128 10.32 127.54 -27.03
N ASP A 129 10.21 128.85 -27.24
CA ASP A 129 11.08 129.89 -26.67
C ASP A 129 10.75 130.15 -25.20
N ALA A 130 9.48 130.13 -24.81
CA ALA A 130 9.05 130.14 -23.40
C ALA A 130 9.59 128.92 -22.63
N LEU A 131 9.60 127.73 -23.26
CA LEU A 131 10.31 126.57 -22.71
C LEU A 131 11.83 126.78 -22.63
N GLU A 132 12.45 127.56 -23.51
CA GLU A 132 13.88 127.92 -23.42
C GLU A 132 14.17 128.94 -22.30
N VAL A 133 13.22 129.83 -21.97
CA VAL A 133 13.28 130.65 -20.74
C VAL A 133 13.21 129.77 -19.49
N LEU A 134 12.33 128.77 -19.46
CA LEU A 134 12.23 127.80 -18.34
C LEU A 134 13.53 126.98 -18.13
N ARG A 135 14.36 126.81 -19.16
CA ARG A 135 15.71 126.21 -19.01
C ARG A 135 16.61 127.00 -18.07
N ARG A 136 16.47 128.33 -18.09
CA ARG A 136 17.35 129.28 -17.41
C ARG A 136 16.91 129.57 -15.97
N THR A 137 15.64 129.28 -15.64
CA THR A 137 15.08 129.47 -14.30
C THR A 137 15.15 128.20 -13.44
N VAL A 138 15.04 127.00 -14.02
CA VAL A 138 15.21 125.73 -13.30
C VAL A 138 16.69 125.46 -13.03
N ARG A 139 17.18 125.96 -11.88
CA ARG A 139 18.52 125.64 -11.37
C ARG A 139 18.57 124.18 -10.92
N VAL A 140 19.26 123.33 -11.69
CA VAL A 140 19.66 122.00 -11.21
C VAL A 140 20.71 122.18 -10.13
N ASP A 141 20.45 121.72 -8.91
CA ASP A 141 21.45 121.71 -7.85
C ASP A 141 22.54 120.69 -8.20
N HIS A 142 23.68 121.17 -8.69
CA HIS A 142 24.77 120.33 -9.19
C HIS A 142 25.41 119.42 -8.11
N ASN A 143 25.01 119.58 -6.84
CA ASN A 143 25.43 118.73 -5.74
C ASN A 143 24.78 117.33 -5.74
N GLU A 144 23.60 117.13 -6.36
CA GLU A 144 22.99 115.79 -6.44
C GLU A 144 23.65 114.91 -7.52
N LEU A 145 24.04 115.50 -8.66
CA LEU A 145 24.74 114.79 -9.74
C LEU A 145 26.03 114.12 -9.26
N ARG A 146 26.77 114.78 -8.35
CA ARG A 146 28.07 114.28 -7.85
C ARG A 146 27.97 113.07 -6.91
N ARG A 147 26.80 112.75 -6.35
CA ARG A 147 26.61 111.49 -5.59
C ARG A 147 26.38 110.28 -6.50
N ASN A 148 25.92 110.49 -7.73
CA ASN A 148 25.57 109.41 -8.67
C ASN A 148 26.74 108.98 -9.58
N GLU A 149 27.90 109.66 -9.55
CA GLU A 149 29.10 109.29 -10.32
C GLU A 149 29.70 107.93 -9.92
N GLY A 150 29.33 107.37 -8.75
CA GLY A 150 29.71 106.02 -8.31
C GLY A 150 29.21 104.87 -9.20
N LEU A 151 28.33 105.14 -10.17
CA LEU A 151 27.75 104.16 -11.11
C LEU A 151 28.43 104.14 -12.50
N ALA A 152 29.60 104.76 -12.66
CA ALA A 152 30.32 104.89 -13.94
C ALA A 152 30.74 103.55 -14.61
N ASN A 153 30.64 102.41 -13.93
CA ASN A 153 30.97 101.08 -14.47
C ASN A 153 29.79 100.35 -15.15
N ARG A 154 28.95 101.06 -15.93
CA ARG A 154 27.92 100.43 -16.78
C ARG A 154 28.50 100.04 -18.14
N LYS A 155 28.96 98.79 -18.26
CA LYS A 155 29.34 98.19 -19.56
C LYS A 155 28.14 98.13 -20.52
N VAL A 156 28.25 98.82 -21.65
CA VAL A 156 27.35 98.64 -22.80
C VAL A 156 27.64 97.28 -23.43
N VAL A 157 26.86 96.26 -23.07
CA VAL A 157 26.95 94.94 -23.69
C VAL A 157 25.90 94.82 -24.80
N ARG A 158 26.39 94.87 -26.04
CA ARG A 158 25.62 94.68 -27.28
C ARG A 158 24.84 93.36 -27.22
N LYS A 159 23.55 93.41 -27.55
CA LYS A 159 22.71 92.23 -27.69
C LYS A 159 23.01 91.60 -29.06
N LYS A 160 23.74 90.47 -29.09
CA LYS A 160 23.74 89.60 -30.28
C LYS A 160 22.32 89.04 -30.42
N HIS A 161 21.89 88.80 -31.67
CA HIS A 161 20.54 88.37 -32.07
C HIS A 161 19.48 89.48 -32.17
N SER A 162 19.59 90.29 -33.22
CA SER A 162 18.46 90.69 -34.09
C SER A 162 19.01 90.96 -35.50
N CYS A 163 18.24 90.65 -36.54
CA CYS A 163 18.62 90.87 -37.94
C CYS A 163 17.80 92.02 -38.52
N ALA A 164 18.47 93.01 -39.15
CA ALA A 164 17.91 94.27 -39.68
C ALA A 164 17.22 95.17 -38.63
N GLY A 165 17.19 96.50 -38.76
CA GLY A 165 17.84 97.39 -39.71
C GLY A 165 17.35 98.82 -39.47
N GLU A 166 18.17 99.65 -38.84
CA GLU A 166 18.01 101.12 -38.69
C GLU A 166 16.67 101.67 -38.17
N ASP A 167 16.37 101.50 -36.87
CA ASP A 167 15.90 102.64 -36.02
C ASP A 167 15.98 102.32 -34.50
N GLU A 168 17.19 102.37 -33.91
CA GLU A 168 17.37 102.09 -32.48
C GLU A 168 17.13 103.34 -31.60
N ARG A 169 15.90 103.52 -31.10
CA ARG A 169 15.67 104.36 -29.91
C ARG A 169 16.48 103.78 -28.73
N LYS A 170 17.49 104.52 -28.26
CA LYS A 170 18.37 104.12 -27.13
C LYS A 170 17.61 104.06 -25.80
N MET A 171 16.82 103.01 -25.57
CA MET A 171 16.30 102.70 -24.25
C MET A 171 17.42 102.09 -23.37
N LEU A 172 17.77 102.82 -22.30
CA LEU A 172 18.76 102.41 -21.31
C LEU A 172 18.20 101.37 -20.35
N TYR A 173 17.95 100.16 -20.83
CA TYR A 173 17.62 99.02 -19.97
C TYR A 173 18.86 98.50 -19.23
N GLY A 174 18.79 98.51 -17.90
CA GLY A 174 19.73 97.80 -17.03
C GLY A 174 19.52 96.29 -17.16
N ARG A 175 20.61 95.53 -17.28
CA ARG A 175 20.56 94.09 -17.55
C ARG A 175 20.25 93.26 -16.30
N ASP A 176 19.07 92.65 -16.30
CA ASP A 176 18.74 91.34 -15.71
C ASP A 176 19.12 91.08 -14.24
N ALA A 177 19.06 92.07 -13.34
CA ALA A 177 19.29 91.86 -11.90
C ALA A 177 18.56 92.86 -10.99
N GLY A 178 17.37 92.47 -10.49
CA GLY A 178 16.88 92.77 -9.13
C GLY A 178 16.74 94.21 -8.60
N PHE A 179 16.99 95.27 -9.37
CA PHE A 179 16.95 96.66 -8.88
C PHE A 179 15.79 97.48 -9.46
N SER A 180 15.23 98.34 -8.61
CA SER A 180 14.10 99.23 -8.87
C SER A 180 14.26 100.08 -10.15
N PRO A 181 13.15 100.47 -10.81
CA PRO A 181 13.21 101.34 -11.99
C PRO A 181 14.02 102.61 -11.71
N VAL A 182 14.69 103.13 -12.74
CA VAL A 182 15.43 104.40 -12.64
C VAL A 182 14.43 105.54 -12.49
N ILE A 183 14.11 105.86 -11.23
CA ILE A 183 13.35 107.05 -10.86
C ILE A 183 14.28 108.23 -11.14
N LEU A 184 14.12 108.86 -12.31
CA LEU A 184 14.71 110.16 -12.59
C LEU A 184 14.29 111.13 -11.49
N THR A 185 15.22 111.93 -10.98
CA THR A 185 14.86 113.00 -10.03
C THR A 185 13.90 113.96 -10.72
N VAL A 186 12.98 114.56 -9.96
CA VAL A 186 11.97 115.49 -10.49
C VAL A 186 12.56 116.57 -11.43
N PRO A 187 13.68 117.26 -11.10
CA PRO A 187 14.29 118.22 -12.03
C PRO A 187 14.89 117.57 -13.30
N GLU A 188 15.52 116.40 -13.21
CA GLU A 188 16.06 115.71 -14.40
C GLU A 188 14.96 115.22 -15.34
N LYS A 189 13.86 114.71 -14.80
CA LYS A 189 12.68 114.34 -15.59
C LYS A 189 12.10 115.59 -16.26
N LEU A 190 11.87 116.65 -15.50
CA LEU A 190 11.27 117.89 -15.99
C LEU A 190 12.14 118.56 -17.08
N LEU A 191 13.47 118.47 -17.00
CA LEU A 191 14.36 118.94 -18.07
C LEU A 191 14.31 118.08 -19.34
N ARG A 192 14.21 116.74 -19.24
CA ARG A 192 14.03 115.88 -20.42
C ARG A 192 12.66 116.07 -21.05
N ASP A 193 11.59 116.12 -20.26
CA ASP A 193 10.23 116.33 -20.73
C ASP A 193 10.11 117.71 -21.42
N ARG A 194 10.77 118.74 -20.88
CA ARG A 194 10.94 120.06 -21.49
C ARG A 194 11.71 120.02 -22.81
N GLU A 195 12.84 119.31 -22.87
CA GLU A 195 13.65 119.22 -24.09
C GLU A 195 12.94 118.42 -25.20
N LEU A 196 12.19 117.38 -24.83
CA LEU A 196 11.25 116.68 -25.70
C LEU A 196 10.16 117.65 -26.20
N GLY A 197 9.49 118.38 -25.31
CA GLY A 197 8.44 119.35 -25.67
C GLY A 197 8.94 120.46 -26.61
N SER A 198 10.10 121.07 -26.31
CA SER A 198 10.72 122.10 -27.17
C SER A 198 11.10 121.55 -28.55
N ASN A 199 11.62 120.31 -28.62
CA ASN A 199 11.95 119.66 -29.88
C ASN A 199 10.71 119.25 -30.68
N VAL A 200 9.62 118.85 -30.01
CA VAL A 200 8.32 118.60 -30.65
C VAL A 200 7.74 119.90 -31.21
N PHE A 201 7.58 120.94 -30.38
CA PHE A 201 7.02 122.22 -30.82
C PHE A 201 7.81 122.85 -31.97
N ARG A 202 9.15 122.82 -31.92
CA ARG A 202 10.00 123.34 -33.00
C ARG A 202 9.87 122.53 -34.30
N LYS A 203 9.77 121.20 -34.23
CA LYS A 203 9.57 120.36 -35.43
C LYS A 203 8.19 120.56 -36.05
N VAL A 204 7.15 120.66 -35.22
CA VAL A 204 5.76 120.87 -35.67
C VAL A 204 5.55 122.27 -36.23
N ALA A 205 6.15 123.31 -35.62
CA ALA A 205 6.15 124.66 -36.18
C ALA A 205 6.78 124.69 -37.59
N CYS A 206 7.96 124.08 -37.75
CA CYS A 206 8.59 123.97 -39.07
C CYS A 206 7.80 123.13 -40.08
N GLU A 207 6.96 122.18 -39.63
CA GLU A 207 6.09 121.39 -40.52
C GLU A 207 4.87 122.19 -40.98
N PHE A 208 4.27 122.99 -40.08
CA PHE A 208 3.22 123.94 -40.42
C PHE A 208 3.71 125.03 -41.39
N GLU A 209 4.89 125.61 -41.15
CA GLU A 209 5.49 126.63 -42.04
C GLU A 209 5.74 126.11 -43.46
N ARG A 210 6.11 124.83 -43.61
CA ARG A 210 6.49 124.25 -44.91
C ARG A 210 5.32 123.65 -45.66
N ASN A 211 4.46 122.91 -44.96
CA ASN A 211 3.48 122.00 -45.57
C ASN A 211 2.04 122.27 -45.11
N GLY A 212 1.81 123.11 -44.10
CA GLY A 212 0.48 123.34 -43.51
C GLY A 212 -0.12 122.10 -42.83
N SER A 213 0.72 121.12 -42.46
CA SER A 213 0.33 119.83 -41.89
C SER A 213 1.08 119.52 -40.60
N TYR A 214 0.58 118.55 -39.84
CA TYR A 214 1.12 118.05 -38.57
C TYR A 214 1.41 116.54 -38.62
N ASP A 215 1.67 116.00 -39.82
CA ASP A 215 1.86 114.57 -40.06
C ASP A 215 3.04 113.98 -39.27
N TRP A 216 4.11 114.74 -39.00
CA TRP A 216 5.21 114.28 -38.14
C TRP A 216 4.75 114.10 -36.69
N LEU A 217 3.96 115.03 -36.13
CA LEU A 217 3.40 114.87 -34.78
C LEU A 217 2.50 113.64 -34.71
N ARG A 218 1.65 113.47 -35.72
CA ARG A 218 0.74 112.33 -35.83
C ARG A 218 1.50 111.01 -35.92
N CYS A 219 2.56 110.93 -36.74
CA CYS A 219 3.43 109.76 -36.85
C CYS A 219 4.16 109.47 -35.53
N GLU A 220 4.68 110.49 -34.83
CA GLU A 220 5.37 110.30 -33.55
C GLU A 220 4.40 109.88 -32.43
N VAL A 221 3.19 110.47 -32.37
CA VAL A 221 2.12 110.04 -31.44
C VAL A 221 1.70 108.60 -31.73
N ASN A 222 1.47 108.24 -32.99
CA ASN A 222 1.14 106.87 -33.38
C ASN A 222 2.28 105.89 -33.03
N ALA A 223 3.55 106.26 -33.26
CA ALA A 223 4.70 105.45 -32.87
C ALA A 223 4.80 105.26 -31.34
N ILE A 224 4.45 106.28 -30.55
CA ILE A 224 4.37 106.18 -29.08
C ILE A 224 3.21 105.29 -28.64
N VAL A 225 2.03 105.43 -29.27
CA VAL A 225 0.85 104.58 -29.02
C VAL A 225 1.18 103.13 -29.34
N GLU A 226 1.69 102.84 -30.53
CA GLU A 226 2.13 101.48 -30.91
C GLU A 226 3.18 100.93 -29.95
N SER A 227 4.15 101.75 -29.52
CA SER A 227 5.16 101.32 -28.54
C SER A 227 4.52 100.98 -27.19
N LYS A 228 3.51 101.74 -26.76
CA LYS A 228 2.78 101.49 -25.52
C LYS A 228 1.86 100.27 -25.61
N GLU A 229 1.21 100.04 -26.75
CA GLU A 229 0.45 98.83 -27.01
C GLU A 229 1.36 97.59 -27.04
N LYS A 230 2.55 97.68 -27.65
CA LYS A 230 3.57 96.62 -27.62
C LYS A 230 4.07 96.36 -26.20
N GLU A 231 4.32 97.39 -25.39
CA GLU A 231 4.66 97.25 -23.96
C GLU A 231 3.52 96.59 -23.15
N CYS A 232 2.28 97.05 -23.29
CA CYS A 232 1.11 96.46 -22.62
C CYS A 232 0.89 95.00 -23.04
N GLY A 233 1.04 94.68 -24.34
CA GLY A 233 0.96 93.32 -24.86
C GLY A 233 2.07 92.42 -24.32
N LEU A 234 3.29 92.94 -24.15
CA LEU A 234 4.39 92.23 -23.49
C LEU A 234 4.11 92.01 -22.00
N GLU A 235 3.51 92.97 -21.28
CA GLU A 235 3.17 92.80 -19.86
C GLU A 235 2.03 91.77 -19.65
N VAL A 236 1.01 91.79 -20.51
CA VAL A 236 -0.06 90.78 -20.51
C VAL A 236 0.52 89.40 -20.84
N ASN A 237 1.36 89.28 -21.87
CA ASN A 237 2.06 88.05 -22.19
C ASN A 237 2.95 87.57 -21.03
N LEU A 238 3.69 88.46 -20.37
CA LEU A 238 4.51 88.11 -19.20
C LEU A 238 3.65 87.49 -18.10
N LYS A 239 2.49 88.09 -17.78
CA LYS A 239 1.54 87.56 -16.79
C LYS A 239 1.05 86.16 -17.18
N ILE A 240 0.62 85.97 -18.43
CA ILE A 240 0.21 84.67 -18.98
C ILE A 240 1.33 83.63 -18.86
N TRP A 241 2.56 83.97 -19.25
CA TRP A 241 3.71 83.07 -19.13
C TRP A 241 4.06 82.74 -17.68
N THR A 242 3.97 83.70 -16.75
CA THR A 242 4.20 83.45 -15.32
C THR A 242 3.13 82.55 -14.70
N ASP A 243 1.86 82.73 -15.07
CA ASP A 243 0.76 81.88 -14.60
C ASP A 243 0.86 80.47 -15.19
N LEU A 244 1.22 80.34 -16.47
CA LEU A 244 1.44 79.04 -17.11
C LEU A 244 2.63 78.30 -16.47
N ALA A 245 3.75 79.00 -16.22
CA ALA A 245 4.91 78.45 -15.52
C ALA A 245 4.65 78.17 -14.03
N LYS A 246 3.65 78.81 -13.41
CA LYS A 246 3.17 78.48 -12.07
C LYS A 246 2.34 77.19 -12.09
N ARG A 247 1.33 77.11 -12.97
CA ARG A 247 0.48 75.92 -13.16
C ARG A 247 1.29 74.67 -13.49
N LEU A 248 2.29 74.78 -14.38
CA LEU A 248 3.18 73.66 -14.73
C LEU A 248 4.00 73.16 -13.53
N ARG A 249 4.48 74.07 -12.66
CA ARG A 249 5.19 73.68 -11.43
C ARG A 249 4.26 73.06 -10.40
N GLU A 250 3.03 73.55 -10.28
CA GLU A 250 2.01 72.96 -9.43
C GLU A 250 1.65 71.55 -9.91
N SER A 251 1.38 71.34 -11.21
CA SER A 251 1.11 70.00 -11.76
C SER A 251 2.30 69.05 -11.70
N GLN A 252 3.53 69.56 -11.88
CA GLN A 252 4.73 68.75 -11.69
C GLN A 252 4.87 68.28 -10.24
N LYS A 253 4.56 69.16 -9.28
CA LYS A 253 4.61 68.82 -7.86
C LYS A 253 3.53 67.81 -7.47
N THR A 254 2.28 68.01 -7.90
CA THR A 254 1.21 67.03 -7.60
C THR A 254 1.53 65.66 -8.18
N PHE A 255 2.07 65.60 -9.41
CA PHE A 255 2.51 64.35 -10.03
C PHE A 255 3.68 63.69 -9.26
N GLN A 256 4.61 64.47 -8.70
CA GLN A 256 5.68 63.94 -7.83
C GLN A 256 5.12 63.40 -6.50
N ASP A 257 4.22 64.14 -5.85
CA ASP A 257 3.58 63.73 -4.59
C ASP A 257 2.72 62.45 -4.81
N GLU A 258 1.99 62.36 -5.93
CA GLU A 258 1.24 61.17 -6.35
C GLU A 258 2.17 59.97 -6.62
N PHE A 259 3.26 60.17 -7.35
CA PHE A 259 4.24 59.12 -7.61
C PHE A 259 4.93 58.62 -6.34
N GLU A 260 5.27 59.52 -5.40
CA GLU A 260 5.84 59.13 -4.10
C GLU A 260 4.85 58.35 -3.24
N THR A 261 3.56 58.72 -3.24
CA THR A 261 2.53 57.98 -2.48
C THR A 261 2.26 56.61 -3.09
N GLN A 262 2.23 56.48 -4.42
CA GLN A 262 2.16 55.17 -5.10
C GLN A 262 3.38 54.31 -4.78
N LYS A 263 4.60 54.88 -4.85
CA LYS A 263 5.83 54.16 -4.50
C LYS A 263 5.83 53.66 -3.05
N LYS A 264 5.32 54.46 -2.10
CA LYS A 264 5.19 54.03 -0.69
C LYS A 264 4.23 52.84 -0.54
N LYS A 265 3.04 52.91 -1.14
CA LYS A 265 2.08 51.80 -1.16
C LYS A 265 2.68 50.51 -1.72
N TYR A 266 3.35 50.56 -2.87
CA TYR A 266 3.99 49.38 -3.43
C TYR A 266 5.13 48.82 -2.56
N MET A 267 5.86 49.66 -1.82
CA MET A 267 6.86 49.17 -0.85
C MET A 267 6.22 48.55 0.40
N GLU A 268 5.09 49.07 0.85
CA GLU A 268 4.29 48.51 1.95
C GLU A 268 3.71 47.15 1.54
N GLU A 269 3.00 47.07 0.40
CA GLU A 269 2.47 45.82 -0.18
C GLU A 269 3.57 44.76 -0.38
N MET A 270 4.72 45.14 -0.92
CA MET A 270 5.87 44.22 -1.09
C MET A 270 6.45 43.75 0.26
N SER A 271 6.41 44.59 1.30
CA SER A 271 6.89 44.22 2.64
C SER A 271 5.90 43.30 3.36
N GLU A 272 4.59 43.50 3.17
CA GLU A 272 3.55 42.62 3.70
C GLU A 272 3.61 41.25 3.03
N LEU A 273 3.72 41.20 1.70
CA LEU A 273 3.85 39.96 0.93
C LEU A 273 5.13 39.19 1.31
N ALA A 274 6.25 39.88 1.54
CA ALA A 274 7.49 39.25 2.02
C ALA A 274 7.30 38.60 3.41
N ALA A 275 6.63 39.30 4.33
CA ALA A 275 6.34 38.76 5.66
C ALA A 275 5.34 37.57 5.61
N GLU A 276 4.37 37.58 4.69
CA GLU A 276 3.46 36.45 4.46
C GLU A 276 4.22 35.23 3.89
N ILE A 277 5.15 35.45 2.96
CA ILE A 277 6.02 34.38 2.43
C ILE A 277 6.90 33.78 3.53
N ASP A 278 7.58 34.61 4.34
CA ASP A 278 8.47 34.15 5.42
C ASP A 278 7.70 33.40 6.51
N THR A 279 6.53 33.90 6.92
CA THR A 279 5.67 33.22 7.90
C THR A 279 5.15 31.89 7.36
N SER A 280 4.62 31.86 6.13
CA SER A 280 4.18 30.63 5.45
C SER A 280 5.33 29.61 5.29
N TYR A 281 6.55 30.07 4.99
CA TYR A 281 7.73 29.23 4.89
C TYR A 281 8.09 28.56 6.23
N CYS A 282 8.11 29.34 7.32
CA CYS A 282 8.37 28.80 8.67
C CYS A 282 7.28 27.80 9.09
N ASP A 283 6.01 28.15 8.87
CA ASP A 283 4.84 27.30 9.09
C ASP A 283 4.95 25.95 8.36
N ASN A 284 5.48 25.96 7.13
CA ASN A 284 5.66 24.77 6.31
C ASN A 284 6.87 23.94 6.74
N ILE A 285 7.95 24.55 7.23
CA ILE A 285 9.04 23.84 7.90
C ILE A 285 8.50 23.08 9.11
N ASP A 286 7.78 23.75 10.03
CA ASP A 286 7.26 23.10 11.24
C ASP A 286 6.28 21.96 10.92
N LYS A 287 5.45 22.10 9.88
CA LYS A 287 4.58 21.03 9.37
C LYS A 287 5.39 19.84 8.83
N LEU A 288 6.44 20.08 8.04
CA LEU A 288 7.33 19.03 7.52
C LEU A 288 8.10 18.32 8.64
N ASP A 289 8.57 19.06 9.63
CA ASP A 289 9.31 18.53 10.78
C ASP A 289 8.39 17.68 11.66
N TYR A 290 7.15 18.13 11.91
CA TYR A 290 6.12 17.34 12.57
C TYR A 290 5.80 16.05 11.81
N ILE A 291 5.55 16.12 10.49
CA ILE A 291 5.29 14.94 9.66
C ILE A 291 6.46 13.94 9.78
N SER A 292 7.69 14.40 9.55
CA SER A 292 8.91 13.59 9.62
C SER A 292 9.07 12.89 10.96
N ARG A 293 8.86 13.60 12.08
CA ARG A 293 8.90 13.02 13.43
C ARG A 293 7.78 11.97 13.63
N THR A 294 6.56 12.23 13.17
CA THR A 294 5.46 11.24 13.29
C THR A 294 5.69 10.00 12.43
N GLU A 295 6.32 10.12 11.28
CA GLU A 295 6.68 8.98 10.42
C GLU A 295 7.80 8.15 11.04
N ALA A 296 8.84 8.79 11.58
CA ALA A 296 9.90 8.13 12.34
C ALA A 296 9.33 7.35 13.54
N SER A 297 8.44 7.96 14.34
CA SER A 297 7.80 7.28 15.47
C SER A 297 6.91 6.10 15.04
N LYS A 298 6.19 6.20 13.91
CA LYS A 298 5.42 5.08 13.36
C LYS A 298 6.33 3.94 12.91
N LEU A 299 7.44 4.25 12.25
CA LEU A 299 8.45 3.27 11.82
C LEU A 299 9.05 2.53 13.02
N GLU A 300 9.46 3.27 14.06
CA GLU A 300 9.99 2.69 15.30
C GLU A 300 8.96 1.78 15.99
N GLN A 301 7.70 2.21 16.09
CA GLN A 301 6.63 1.40 16.67
C GLN A 301 6.37 0.12 15.85
N GLN A 302 6.43 0.18 14.52
CA GLN A 302 6.30 -1.00 13.65
C GLN A 302 7.49 -1.96 13.85
N ASN A 303 8.72 -1.45 13.86
CA ASN A 303 9.92 -2.24 14.09
C ASN A 303 9.89 -2.94 15.46
N LEU A 304 9.43 -2.26 16.52
CA LEU A 304 9.25 -2.86 17.83
C LEU A 304 8.19 -3.99 17.81
N ARG A 305 7.05 -3.76 17.15
CA ARG A 305 6.00 -4.80 16.97
C ARG A 305 6.52 -6.00 16.19
N PHE A 306 7.32 -5.80 15.15
CA PHE A 306 7.95 -6.88 14.40
C PHE A 306 8.96 -7.65 15.25
N SER A 307 9.86 -6.96 15.95
CA SER A 307 10.87 -7.61 16.81
C SER A 307 10.24 -8.42 17.97
N ILE A 308 9.12 -7.97 18.54
CA ILE A 308 8.36 -8.73 19.55
C ILE A 308 7.75 -9.99 18.93
N ARG A 309 7.14 -9.88 17.74
CA ARG A 309 6.56 -11.04 17.03
C ARG A 309 7.62 -12.04 16.60
N GLU A 310 8.76 -11.55 16.09
CA GLU A 310 9.91 -12.36 15.69
C GLU A 310 10.45 -13.15 16.89
N ARG A 311 10.67 -12.50 18.03
CA ARG A 311 11.06 -13.18 19.28
C ARG A 311 10.05 -14.25 19.70
N SER A 312 8.75 -13.94 19.67
CA SER A 312 7.70 -14.92 19.99
C SER A 312 7.73 -16.15 19.06
N LEU A 313 7.99 -15.96 17.76
CA LEU A 313 8.08 -17.05 16.79
C LEU A 313 9.37 -17.86 16.96
N LEU A 314 10.50 -17.20 17.26
CA LEU A 314 11.76 -17.87 17.57
C LEU A 314 11.67 -18.71 18.85
N ASP A 315 10.92 -18.26 19.86
CA ASP A 315 10.70 -19.03 21.07
C ASP A 315 9.73 -20.21 20.82
N GLU A 316 8.67 -20.03 20.01
CA GLU A 316 7.82 -21.14 19.55
C GLU A 316 8.63 -22.20 18.78
N ILE A 317 9.53 -21.79 17.89
CA ILE A 317 10.44 -22.70 17.17
C ILE A 317 11.34 -23.48 18.14
N LYS A 318 11.92 -22.83 19.16
CA LYS A 318 12.75 -23.50 20.18
C LYS A 318 11.96 -24.53 20.99
N GLU A 319 10.71 -24.24 21.36
CA GLU A 319 9.86 -25.22 22.06
C GLU A 319 9.50 -26.40 21.14
N LEU A 320 9.17 -26.15 19.87
CA LEU A 320 8.92 -27.21 18.88
C LEU A 320 10.16 -28.09 18.63
N GLU A 321 11.36 -27.50 18.60
CA GLU A 321 12.61 -28.26 18.54
C GLU A 321 12.83 -29.14 19.78
N LYS A 322 12.49 -28.65 20.98
CA LYS A 322 12.60 -29.43 22.22
C LYS A 322 11.61 -30.60 22.19
N THR A 323 10.36 -30.39 21.79
CA THR A 323 9.37 -31.48 21.68
C THR A 323 9.80 -32.49 20.62
N MET A 324 10.29 -32.05 19.46
CA MET A 324 10.82 -32.94 18.43
C MET A 324 12.00 -33.79 18.93
N LYS A 325 12.92 -33.21 19.71
CA LYS A 325 14.05 -33.95 20.33
C LYS A 325 13.57 -34.97 21.39
N ILE A 326 12.44 -34.72 22.06
CA ILE A 326 11.81 -35.67 22.98
C ILE A 326 11.13 -36.80 22.20
N ASP A 327 10.34 -36.47 21.17
CA ASP A 327 9.63 -37.44 20.33
C ASP A 327 10.60 -38.42 19.63
N ILE A 328 11.75 -37.92 19.15
CA ILE A 328 12.81 -38.77 18.58
C ILE A 328 13.30 -39.80 19.62
N ARG A 329 13.66 -39.36 20.83
CA ARG A 329 14.12 -40.27 21.91
C ARG A 329 13.06 -41.28 22.32
N VAL A 330 11.80 -40.86 22.40
CA VAL A 330 10.67 -41.74 22.72
C VAL A 330 10.45 -42.77 21.61
N SER A 331 10.57 -42.36 20.34
CA SER A 331 10.50 -43.25 19.18
C SER A 331 11.64 -44.27 19.14
N GLU A 332 12.88 -43.84 19.42
CA GLU A 332 14.05 -44.73 19.55
C GLU A 332 13.89 -45.76 20.68
N ALA A 333 13.37 -45.32 21.83
CA ALA A 333 13.08 -46.20 22.96
C ALA A 333 11.96 -47.21 22.64
N LEU A 334 10.87 -46.76 22.00
CA LEU A 334 9.78 -47.62 21.52
C LEU A 334 10.26 -48.64 20.48
N GLN A 335 11.12 -48.23 19.55
CA GLN A 335 11.70 -49.12 18.55
C GLN A 335 12.61 -50.18 19.20
N THR A 336 13.41 -49.79 20.19
CA THR A 336 14.30 -50.69 20.93
C THR A 336 13.51 -51.69 21.77
N TYR A 337 12.47 -51.23 22.48
CA TYR A 337 11.54 -52.10 23.20
C TYR A 337 10.82 -53.06 22.25
N GLY A 338 10.29 -52.56 21.12
CA GLY A 338 9.62 -53.38 20.11
C GLY A 338 10.52 -54.49 19.56
N LYS A 339 11.78 -54.19 19.24
CA LYS A 339 12.79 -55.20 18.86
C LYS A 339 13.01 -56.21 19.98
N SER A 340 13.17 -55.77 21.22
CA SER A 340 13.37 -56.68 22.36
C SER A 340 12.19 -57.63 22.58
N VAL A 341 10.96 -57.18 22.38
CA VAL A 341 9.75 -58.02 22.49
C VAL A 341 9.65 -59.00 21.31
N ILE A 342 9.94 -58.55 20.09
CA ILE A 342 9.96 -59.43 18.90
C ILE A 342 10.99 -60.55 19.11
N ASN A 343 12.22 -60.22 19.45
CA ASN A 343 13.27 -61.21 19.71
C ASN A 343 12.86 -62.20 20.81
N HIS A 344 12.26 -61.73 21.91
CA HIS A 344 11.80 -62.62 22.99
C HIS A 344 10.70 -63.58 22.52
N CYS A 345 9.74 -63.11 21.73
CA CYS A 345 8.72 -63.99 21.13
C CYS A 345 9.32 -64.96 20.10
N GLU A 346 10.33 -64.56 19.34
CA GLU A 346 11.07 -65.45 18.43
C GLU A 346 11.83 -66.54 19.21
N GLU A 347 12.49 -66.19 20.32
CA GLU A 347 13.12 -67.14 21.25
C GLU A 347 12.10 -68.13 21.85
N GLU A 348 10.93 -67.65 22.31
CA GLU A 348 9.86 -68.54 22.79
C GLU A 348 9.34 -69.47 21.69
N ILE A 349 9.15 -68.97 20.46
CA ILE A 349 8.71 -69.80 19.31
C ILE A 349 9.73 -70.91 19.02
N ILE A 350 11.03 -70.62 19.08
CA ILE A 350 12.09 -71.62 18.90
C ILE A 350 11.99 -72.68 20.00
N VAL A 351 11.97 -72.27 21.28
CA VAL A 351 11.87 -73.21 22.42
C VAL A 351 10.63 -74.10 22.36
N TRP A 352 9.48 -73.55 21.96
CA TRP A 352 8.25 -74.35 21.81
C TRP A 352 8.28 -75.27 20.59
N SER A 353 8.95 -74.86 19.52
CA SER A 353 9.14 -75.67 18.30
C SER A 353 10.08 -76.84 18.56
N ASP A 354 11.22 -76.61 19.23
CA ASP A 354 12.16 -77.65 19.64
C ASP A 354 11.48 -78.67 20.56
N ARG A 355 10.78 -78.19 21.60
CA ARG A 355 10.00 -79.07 22.51
C ARG A 355 8.92 -79.88 21.79
N TYR A 356 8.26 -79.31 20.77
CA TYR A 356 7.28 -80.01 19.96
C TYR A 356 7.94 -81.10 19.10
N ASN A 357 9.10 -80.80 18.51
CA ASN A 357 9.87 -81.75 17.72
C ASN A 357 10.40 -82.91 18.58
N GLU A 358 10.96 -82.63 19.77
CA GLU A 358 11.39 -83.66 20.73
C GLU A 358 10.25 -84.60 21.15
N GLU A 359 9.06 -84.03 21.44
CA GLU A 359 7.87 -84.82 21.77
C GLU A 359 7.41 -85.65 20.57
N LEU A 360 7.45 -85.09 19.35
CA LEU A 360 7.10 -85.78 18.11
C LEU A 360 8.04 -86.96 17.83
N GLU A 361 9.36 -86.74 17.95
CA GLU A 361 10.38 -87.79 17.83
C GLU A 361 10.18 -88.89 18.88
N ARG A 362 9.90 -88.52 20.14
CA ARG A 362 9.62 -89.52 21.19
C ARG A 362 8.37 -90.35 20.87
N ARG A 363 7.26 -89.73 20.44
CA ARG A 363 6.05 -90.47 20.04
C ARG A 363 6.27 -91.34 18.81
N GLN A 364 7.09 -90.88 17.87
CA GLN A 364 7.44 -91.66 16.68
C GLN A 364 8.24 -92.90 17.09
N GLN A 365 9.21 -92.76 18.01
CA GLN A 365 9.98 -93.88 18.56
C GLN A 365 9.09 -94.85 19.35
N GLU A 366 8.23 -94.35 20.25
CA GLU A 366 7.23 -95.16 20.98
C GLU A 366 6.33 -95.95 20.00
N THR A 367 5.94 -95.33 18.88
CA THR A 367 5.10 -95.97 17.84
C THR A 367 5.87 -97.07 17.10
N ILE A 368 7.14 -96.86 16.77
CA ILE A 368 8.01 -97.87 16.14
C ILE A 368 8.19 -99.07 17.07
N GLU A 369 8.55 -98.85 18.33
CA GLU A 369 8.72 -99.93 19.30
C GLU A 369 7.44 -100.74 19.55
N LEU A 370 6.27 -100.09 19.55
CA LEU A 370 4.99 -100.77 19.68
C LEU A 370 4.65 -101.57 18.41
N GLN A 371 5.01 -101.06 17.23
CA GLN A 371 4.85 -101.77 15.97
C GLN A 371 5.74 -103.02 15.91
N GLU A 372 7.02 -102.91 16.32
CA GLU A 372 7.95 -104.04 16.45
C GLU A 372 7.39 -105.11 17.40
N LYS A 373 6.96 -104.74 18.61
CA LYS A 373 6.32 -105.67 19.57
C LYS A 373 5.06 -106.33 19.02
N ILE A 374 4.25 -105.61 18.24
CA ILE A 374 3.07 -106.16 17.56
C ILE A 374 3.48 -107.19 16.51
N ASP A 375 4.56 -106.94 15.77
CA ASP A 375 5.03 -107.84 14.72
C ASP A 375 5.74 -109.08 15.31
N GLU A 376 6.55 -108.95 16.36
CA GLU A 376 7.06 -110.07 17.17
C GLU A 376 5.92 -110.95 17.69
N MET A 377 4.85 -110.36 18.25
CA MET A 377 3.68 -111.11 18.71
C MET A 377 2.93 -111.80 17.56
N LYS A 378 2.89 -111.22 16.35
CA LYS A 378 2.32 -111.89 15.16
C LYS A 378 3.16 -113.08 14.74
N GLU A 379 4.48 -112.96 14.71
CA GLU A 379 5.39 -114.05 14.38
C GLU A 379 5.25 -115.20 15.40
N PHE A 380 5.34 -114.91 16.70
CA PHE A 380 5.11 -115.89 17.76
C PHE A 380 3.74 -116.58 17.68
N MET A 381 2.67 -115.84 17.33
CA MET A 381 1.35 -116.44 17.07
C MET A 381 1.32 -117.31 15.81
N GLN A 382 2.07 -116.99 14.77
CA GLN A 382 2.19 -117.82 13.56
C GLN A 382 2.95 -119.11 13.86
N GLU A 383 4.10 -119.04 14.53
CA GLU A 383 4.88 -120.19 14.99
C GLU A 383 4.03 -121.11 15.90
N SER A 384 3.34 -120.52 16.89
CA SER A 384 2.44 -121.26 17.79
C SER A 384 1.31 -121.98 17.03
N ARG A 385 0.76 -121.36 15.97
CA ARG A 385 -0.25 -121.99 15.10
C ARG A 385 0.32 -123.10 14.23
N ILE A 386 1.59 -122.99 13.79
CA ILE A 386 2.28 -124.07 13.06
C ILE A 386 2.51 -125.26 14.00
N LEU A 387 3.11 -125.03 15.16
CA LEU A 387 3.36 -126.06 16.18
C LEU A 387 2.06 -126.72 16.67
N GLN A 388 0.96 -125.97 16.78
CA GLN A 388 -0.35 -126.53 17.11
C GLN A 388 -0.85 -127.48 16.01
N LYS A 389 -0.69 -127.14 14.72
CA LYS A 389 -1.07 -128.01 13.60
C LYS A 389 -0.23 -129.30 13.59
N GLU A 390 1.07 -129.20 13.79
CA GLU A 390 1.97 -130.36 13.88
C GLU A 390 1.58 -131.31 15.02
N ARG A 391 1.30 -130.75 16.21
CA ARG A 391 0.81 -131.52 17.36
C ARG A 391 -0.56 -132.12 17.11
N GLN A 392 -1.46 -131.42 16.41
CA GLN A 392 -2.78 -131.94 16.07
C GLN A 392 -2.64 -133.16 15.14
N ILE A 393 -1.80 -133.08 14.10
CA ILE A 393 -1.51 -134.21 13.19
C ILE A 393 -1.00 -135.43 13.98
N PHE A 394 -0.10 -135.21 14.96
CA PHE A 394 0.39 -136.30 15.82
C PHE A 394 -0.69 -136.90 16.73
N ILE A 395 -1.55 -136.06 17.32
CA ILE A 395 -2.67 -136.50 18.16
C ILE A 395 -3.67 -137.31 17.32
N ASP A 396 -4.03 -136.81 16.13
CA ASP A 396 -4.99 -137.46 15.23
C ASP A 396 -4.46 -138.83 14.78
N ALA A 397 -3.17 -138.93 14.42
CA ALA A 397 -2.53 -140.21 14.09
C ALA A 397 -2.52 -141.21 15.26
N TYR A 398 -2.26 -140.74 16.49
CA TYR A 398 -2.30 -141.58 17.70
C TYR A 398 -3.73 -142.02 18.06
N VAL A 399 -4.73 -141.15 17.84
CA VAL A 399 -6.15 -141.50 18.01
C VAL A 399 -6.56 -142.55 16.98
N GLU A 400 -6.17 -142.42 15.72
CA GLU A 400 -6.42 -143.41 14.68
C GLU A 400 -5.78 -144.78 15.00
N GLU A 401 -4.55 -144.79 15.54
CA GLU A 401 -3.89 -146.00 16.02
C GLU A 401 -4.60 -146.63 17.23
N GLN A 402 -5.04 -145.83 18.19
CA GLN A 402 -5.84 -146.29 19.33
C GLN A 402 -7.21 -146.84 18.91
N GLU A 403 -7.85 -146.25 17.89
CA GLU A 403 -9.10 -146.77 17.32
C GLU A 403 -8.88 -148.09 16.58
N LYS A 404 -7.78 -148.26 15.85
CA LYS A 404 -7.38 -149.55 15.26
C LYS A 404 -7.20 -150.62 16.36
N ILE A 405 -6.40 -150.35 17.38
CA ILE A 405 -6.18 -151.28 18.52
C ILE A 405 -7.51 -151.63 19.21
N LYS A 406 -8.40 -150.66 19.45
CA LYS A 406 -9.73 -150.93 20.01
C LYS A 406 -10.58 -151.78 19.09
N SER A 407 -10.59 -151.50 17.78
CA SER A 407 -11.35 -152.29 16.81
C SER A 407 -10.86 -153.74 16.73
N GLU A 408 -9.55 -153.96 16.87
CA GLU A 408 -8.96 -155.30 16.97
C GLU A 408 -9.32 -155.99 18.29
N MET A 409 -9.31 -155.28 19.41
CA MET A 409 -9.76 -155.80 20.71
C MET A 409 -11.25 -156.15 20.70
N ASP A 410 -12.12 -155.26 20.19
CA ASP A 410 -13.56 -155.48 20.06
C ASP A 410 -13.86 -156.66 19.13
N TYR A 411 -13.06 -156.84 18.06
CA TYR A 411 -13.11 -158.01 17.19
C TYR A 411 -12.71 -159.30 17.93
N VAL A 412 -11.61 -159.29 18.67
CA VAL A 412 -11.16 -160.44 19.50
C VAL A 412 -12.18 -160.77 20.58
N ASP A 413 -12.77 -159.78 21.25
CA ASP A 413 -13.82 -159.98 22.24
C ASP A 413 -15.14 -160.46 21.63
N ALA A 414 -15.47 -160.05 20.41
CA ALA A 414 -16.59 -160.61 19.65
C ALA A 414 -16.33 -162.08 19.27
N VAL A 415 -15.12 -162.43 18.82
CA VAL A 415 -14.70 -163.81 18.53
C VAL A 415 -14.71 -164.67 19.79
N ASN A 416 -14.18 -164.17 20.91
CA ASN A 416 -14.20 -164.84 22.21
C ASN A 416 -15.64 -165.01 22.73
N SER A 417 -16.51 -164.03 22.54
CA SER A 417 -17.93 -164.10 22.90
C SER A 417 -18.67 -165.13 22.06
N ALA A 418 -18.41 -165.18 20.74
CA ALA A 418 -18.96 -166.20 19.85
C ALA A 418 -18.45 -167.61 20.21
N ALA A 419 -17.15 -167.77 20.48
CA ALA A 419 -16.58 -169.02 20.96
C ALA A 419 -17.19 -169.46 22.30
N THR A 420 -17.39 -168.53 23.23
CA THR A 420 -18.05 -168.77 24.52
C THR A 420 -19.51 -169.18 24.33
N LEU A 421 -20.24 -168.55 23.39
CA LEU A 421 -21.62 -168.90 23.06
C LEU A 421 -21.69 -170.31 22.45
N ILE A 422 -20.81 -170.65 21.51
CA ILE A 422 -20.69 -172.01 20.94
C ILE A 422 -20.41 -173.02 22.05
N GLN A 423 -19.44 -172.75 22.93
CA GLN A 423 -19.16 -173.61 24.09
C GLN A 423 -20.35 -173.73 25.06
N ALA A 424 -21.11 -172.66 25.28
CA ALA A 424 -22.28 -172.67 26.15
C ALA A 424 -23.45 -173.46 25.54
N ILE A 425 -23.66 -173.35 24.22
CA ILE A 425 -24.61 -174.18 23.46
C ILE A 425 -24.20 -175.65 23.55
N TRP A 426 -22.91 -175.96 23.34
CA TRP A 426 -22.39 -177.34 23.37
C TRP A 426 -22.48 -177.96 24.78
N ARG A 427 -22.09 -177.23 25.83
CA ARG A 427 -22.27 -177.65 27.24
C ARG A 427 -23.76 -177.80 27.59
N GLY A 428 -24.61 -176.90 27.12
CA GLY A 428 -26.06 -177.01 27.29
C GLY A 428 -26.67 -178.21 26.55
N TYR A 429 -26.13 -178.56 25.38
CA TYR A 429 -26.49 -179.76 24.62
C TYR A 429 -26.06 -181.02 25.38
N MET A 430 -24.82 -181.09 25.87
CA MET A 430 -24.34 -182.19 26.73
C MET A 430 -25.25 -182.40 27.96
N VAL A 431 -25.62 -181.33 28.66
CA VAL A 431 -26.49 -181.39 29.84
C VAL A 431 -27.91 -181.86 29.49
N ARG A 432 -28.45 -181.49 28.33
CA ARG A 432 -29.81 -181.91 27.89
C ARG A 432 -29.88 -183.34 27.36
N HIS A 433 -28.81 -183.82 26.72
CA HIS A 433 -28.69 -185.20 26.23
C HIS A 433 -28.00 -186.14 27.22
N GLU A 434 -27.76 -185.68 28.45
CA GLU A 434 -27.16 -186.43 29.57
C GLU A 434 -25.80 -187.08 29.24
N LEU A 435 -25.03 -186.46 28.34
CA LEU A 435 -23.73 -186.96 27.88
C LEU A 435 -22.59 -186.54 28.84
N GLY A 436 -21.83 -187.54 29.30
CA GLY A 436 -20.64 -187.33 30.13
C GLY A 436 -20.95 -187.02 31.61
N PRO A 437 -20.13 -186.19 32.29
CA PRO A 437 -20.15 -186.06 33.76
C PRO A 437 -21.38 -185.36 34.36
N PHE A 438 -22.43 -185.09 33.58
CA PHE A 438 -23.67 -184.43 34.01
C PHE A 438 -24.84 -185.40 34.26
N PHE A 439 -24.62 -186.71 34.08
CA PHE A 439 -25.63 -187.74 34.33
C PHE A 439 -26.17 -187.70 35.77
N GLY A 440 -27.50 -187.59 35.93
CA GLY A 440 -28.18 -187.66 37.23
C GLY A 440 -28.32 -186.33 38.03
N LEU A 441 -27.87 -185.18 37.51
CA LEU A 441 -27.76 -183.94 38.30
C LEU A 441 -29.10 -183.36 38.81
N LYS A 442 -30.25 -183.67 38.18
CA LYS A 442 -31.58 -183.18 38.58
C LYS A 442 -32.00 -183.55 40.02
N LYS A 443 -31.39 -184.57 40.64
CA LYS A 443 -31.81 -185.09 41.96
C LYS A 443 -31.16 -184.42 43.19
N LYS A 444 -30.29 -183.40 43.04
CA LYS A 444 -29.51 -182.82 44.16
C LYS A 444 -29.71 -181.33 44.50
N ILE A 445 -30.51 -180.55 43.75
CA ILE A 445 -30.69 -179.09 44.00
C ILE A 445 -31.92 -178.82 44.90
N GLY A 446 -31.96 -179.49 46.06
CA GLY A 446 -32.95 -179.26 47.11
C GLY A 446 -32.31 -178.66 48.36
N LYS A 447 -32.85 -177.53 48.84
CA LYS A 447 -32.56 -176.83 50.13
C LYS A 447 -31.31 -175.91 50.19
N ARG A 448 -31.49 -174.62 49.87
CA ARG A 448 -30.96 -173.46 50.64
C ARG A 448 -31.74 -172.15 50.27
N PRO A 449 -31.78 -171.12 51.13
CA PRO A 449 -32.92 -170.19 51.24
C PRO A 449 -32.86 -168.89 50.40
N LYS A 450 -34.01 -168.23 50.27
CA LYS A 450 -34.20 -166.86 49.72
C LYS A 450 -34.11 -165.77 50.82
N LYS A 451 -33.86 -164.52 50.38
CA LYS A 451 -33.70 -163.22 51.11
C LYS A 451 -32.23 -162.84 51.34
N SER A 452 -31.76 -161.61 51.08
CA SER A 452 -32.39 -160.40 50.51
C SER A 452 -31.34 -159.45 49.87
N LYS A 453 -31.76 -158.65 48.87
CA LYS A 453 -30.93 -157.59 48.23
C LYS A 453 -31.02 -156.28 49.03
N LYS A 454 -29.89 -155.57 49.21
CA LYS A 454 -29.68 -154.19 48.73
C LYS A 454 -28.22 -153.72 48.90
N LYS A 455 -27.82 -152.73 48.10
CA LYS A 455 -26.42 -152.36 47.80
C LYS A 455 -25.74 -151.55 48.90
N ALA A 456 -24.42 -151.71 49.00
CA ALA A 456 -23.53 -150.82 49.74
C ALA A 456 -22.83 -149.82 48.80
N LYS A 457 -22.42 -148.65 49.33
CA LYS A 457 -21.31 -147.74 48.92
C LYS A 457 -21.30 -147.26 47.45
N LYS A 458 -21.00 -146.00 47.12
CA LYS A 458 -19.84 -145.15 47.50
C LYS A 458 -20.22 -143.70 47.03
N LYS A 459 -19.97 -142.56 47.71
CA LYS A 459 -18.67 -141.86 47.92
C LYS A 459 -17.77 -141.97 46.67
N THR A 460 -17.31 -140.95 45.92
CA THR A 460 -16.92 -139.55 46.15
C THR A 460 -17.04 -138.78 44.80
N ARG A 461 -16.67 -137.50 44.58
CA ARG A 461 -15.92 -136.50 45.37
C ARG A 461 -16.37 -135.07 45.01
N LYS A 462 -16.01 -134.10 45.85
CA LYS A 462 -15.81 -132.67 45.54
C LYS A 462 -14.53 -132.45 44.72
N PHE A 463 -14.47 -131.36 43.96
CA PHE A 463 -13.32 -130.51 43.53
C PHE A 463 -13.69 -129.91 42.15
N SER A 464 -13.54 -128.60 41.88
CA SER A 464 -13.39 -127.45 42.78
C SER A 464 -13.98 -126.20 42.12
#